data_AF-A0A2E4ZXS6-F1
#
_entry.id   AF-A0A2E4ZXS6-F1
#
_cell.length_a   1.000
_cell.length_b   1.000
_cell.length_c   1.000
_cell.angle_alpha   90.00
_cell.angle_beta   90.00
_cell.angle_gamma   90.00
#
_symmetry.space_group_name_H-M   'P 1'
#
loop_
_entity.id
_entity.type
_entity.pdbx_description
1 polymer ?
#
loop_
_entity_poly.entity_id
_entity_poly.type
_entity_poly.pdbx_seq_one_letter_code
_entity_poly.pdbx_strand_id
1 'polypeptide(L)'
;MKTLRVLLVSVIFGLSSHFLSAQTSKGESAAQGIVNQAVIGENSHVSGDTVGKIRNATGTAASLVEPAKLLPRAPAKAKPGEAPEVSAALAFDDGTFTRLSAGEVSWASENQVVQVGPDGMLQIGQVSDSVRVRLSATAKGFAAEVLVRIDPLEEDETTHQPVPGKGPWPNAAAHGANWFQSQWFGSFNATKHRWIYHDGLGWLYPSGDTPDNLWLWDRKQNWLWTNRQIYPQLFRHRDQTWLYYMVKVKSQRIFFNYATNQLEFE
;
A
#
# COMPACT_ATOMS: atom_id res chain seq x y z
N MET A 1 80.37 -42.46 -25.90
CA MET A 1 81.72 -41.87 -26.05
C MET A 1 81.80 -40.59 -25.23
N LYS A 2 82.85 -40.49 -24.39
CA LYS A 2 83.33 -39.32 -23.60
C LYS A 2 82.44 -38.89 -22.42
N THR A 3 82.78 -39.22 -21.15
CA THR A 3 83.78 -38.58 -20.24
C THR A 3 83.43 -37.11 -19.95
N LEU A 4 83.54 -36.50 -18.77
CA LEU A 4 84.34 -36.73 -17.58
C LEU A 4 83.85 -35.76 -16.46
N ARG A 5 84.33 -36.06 -15.25
CA ARG A 5 84.42 -35.32 -13.97
C ARG A 5 84.53 -33.77 -13.96
N VAL A 6 83.82 -33.19 -12.98
CA VAL A 6 84.26 -32.30 -11.87
C VAL A 6 85.13 -31.06 -12.16
N LEU A 7 84.66 -29.88 -11.72
CA LEU A 7 85.48 -28.92 -10.96
C LEU A 7 84.64 -27.98 -10.06
N LEU A 8 85.07 -27.92 -8.80
CA LEU A 8 84.69 -27.02 -7.70
C LEU A 8 85.23 -25.60 -7.95
N VAL A 9 84.49 -24.52 -7.63
CA VAL A 9 85.04 -23.29 -6.99
C VAL A 9 83.97 -22.55 -6.18
N SER A 10 84.25 -22.44 -4.87
CA SER A 10 84.01 -21.42 -3.84
C SER A 10 82.83 -20.42 -3.85
N VAL A 11 82.00 -20.60 -2.81
CA VAL A 11 81.45 -19.64 -1.81
C VAL A 11 81.78 -18.14 -1.96
N ILE A 12 80.72 -17.31 -2.00
CA ILE A 12 80.63 -16.06 -1.20
C ILE A 12 79.22 -15.98 -0.62
N PHE A 13 79.12 -16.07 0.71
CA PHE A 13 77.93 -15.69 1.48
C PHE A 13 77.85 -14.16 1.53
N GLY A 14 76.82 -13.58 0.96
CA GLY A 14 76.44 -12.18 1.16
C GLY A 14 75.00 -12.13 1.65
N LEU A 15 74.80 -12.02 2.97
CA LEU A 15 73.54 -11.55 3.52
C LEU A 15 73.37 -10.08 3.15
N SER A 16 72.31 -9.72 2.44
CA SER A 16 71.65 -8.43 2.66
C SER A 16 70.26 -8.40 2.00
N SER A 17 69.26 -8.35 2.88
CA SER A 17 68.11 -7.47 2.81
C SER A 17 67.23 -7.51 1.54
N HIS A 18 66.13 -8.25 1.66
CA HIS A 18 64.92 -7.97 0.91
C HIS A 18 64.50 -6.51 1.09
N PHE A 19 64.53 -5.75 0.01
CA PHE A 19 63.49 -4.76 -0.25
C PHE A 19 62.81 -5.19 -1.54
N LEU A 20 61.72 -5.93 -1.36
CA LEU A 20 60.74 -6.17 -2.41
C LEU A 20 60.24 -4.79 -2.83
N SER A 21 60.63 -4.33 -4.01
CA SER A 21 59.92 -3.25 -4.70
C SER A 21 58.53 -3.79 -4.99
N ALA A 22 57.58 -3.51 -4.11
CA ALA A 22 56.17 -3.66 -4.41
C ALA A 22 55.83 -2.55 -5.42
N GLN A 23 56.01 -2.85 -6.71
CA GLN A 23 55.23 -2.20 -7.75
C GLN A 23 53.77 -2.25 -7.30
N THR A 24 53.20 -1.09 -7.01
CA THR A 24 51.76 -0.94 -6.87
C THR A 24 51.16 -1.35 -8.21
N SER A 25 50.67 -2.59 -8.26
CA SER A 25 49.94 -3.07 -9.42
C SER A 25 48.69 -2.20 -9.54
N LYS A 26 48.68 -1.34 -10.57
CA LYS A 26 47.44 -0.79 -11.11
C LYS A 26 46.60 -1.98 -11.59
N GLY A 27 45.69 -2.43 -10.74
CA GLY A 27 44.61 -3.33 -11.14
C GLY A 27 43.60 -2.55 -11.97
N GLU A 28 43.86 -2.39 -13.26
CA GLU A 28 42.81 -2.07 -14.22
C GLU A 28 41.93 -3.31 -14.40
N SER A 29 40.73 -3.28 -13.82
CA SER A 29 39.66 -4.19 -14.21
C SER A 29 38.65 -3.41 -15.03
N ALA A 30 38.69 -3.63 -16.35
CA ALA A 30 37.70 -3.18 -17.29
C ALA A 30 36.49 -4.12 -17.25
N ALA A 31 35.45 -3.71 -16.52
CA ALA A 31 34.08 -4.12 -16.77
C ALA A 31 33.27 -2.85 -17.00
N GLN A 32 32.49 -2.81 -18.08
CA GLN A 32 31.79 -1.63 -18.60
C GLN A 32 31.18 -0.76 -17.48
N GLY A 33 31.75 0.44 -17.29
CA GLY A 33 31.09 1.55 -16.63
C GLY A 33 31.41 1.83 -15.16
N ILE A 34 32.24 1.05 -14.46
CA ILE A 34 32.61 1.33 -13.07
C ILE A 34 34.13 1.47 -12.95
N VAL A 35 34.61 2.71 -12.76
CA VAL A 35 36.00 3.01 -12.43
C VAL A 35 36.10 3.13 -10.91
N ASN A 36 36.59 2.09 -10.25
CA ASN A 36 36.89 2.14 -8.81
C ASN A 36 38.34 2.60 -8.61
N GLN A 37 38.53 3.79 -8.04
CA GLN A 37 39.81 4.24 -7.51
C GLN A 37 39.60 4.76 -6.08
N ALA A 38 39.51 3.85 -5.12
CA ALA A 38 39.54 4.22 -3.71
C ALA A 38 40.63 3.40 -2.99
N VAL A 39 41.44 4.08 -2.19
CA VAL A 39 42.22 3.43 -1.14
C VAL A 39 41.28 3.15 0.03
N ILE A 40 41.42 1.99 0.67
CA ILE A 40 40.59 1.61 1.82
C ILE A 40 40.74 2.67 2.92
N GLY A 41 39.64 3.33 3.30
CA GLY A 41 39.58 4.30 4.40
C GLY A 41 39.30 5.75 4.00
N GLU A 42 39.19 6.07 2.71
CA GLU A 42 38.85 7.43 2.25
C GLU A 42 37.33 7.68 2.15
N ASN A 43 36.93 8.96 2.26
CA ASN A 43 35.55 9.39 2.04
C ASN A 43 35.12 9.05 0.61
N SER A 44 33.86 8.61 0.45
CA SER A 44 33.29 8.29 -0.85
C SER A 44 31.85 8.78 -0.99
N HIS A 45 31.51 9.26 -2.18
CA HIS A 45 30.17 9.72 -2.56
C HIS A 45 29.76 9.11 -3.90
N VAL A 46 28.47 8.83 -4.07
CA VAL A 46 27.96 8.17 -5.28
C VAL A 46 27.03 9.13 -6.01
N SER A 47 27.21 9.32 -7.30
CA SER A 47 26.23 9.98 -8.18
C SER A 47 25.71 8.98 -9.21
N GLY A 48 24.49 9.20 -9.69
CA GLY A 48 23.94 8.52 -10.85
C GLY A 48 23.41 9.56 -11.84
N ASP A 49 23.71 9.42 -13.12
CA ASP A 49 23.06 10.23 -14.16
C ASP A 49 21.68 9.67 -14.54
N THR A 50 20.88 10.45 -15.27
CA THR A 50 19.56 10.05 -15.79
C THR A 50 19.63 8.89 -16.80
N VAL A 51 20.82 8.49 -17.23
CA VAL A 51 21.09 7.38 -18.16
C VAL A 51 21.51 6.11 -17.37
N GLY A 52 21.56 6.17 -16.03
CA GLY A 52 21.89 5.04 -15.16
C GLY A 52 23.38 4.81 -14.95
N LYS A 53 24.25 5.75 -15.37
CA LYS A 53 25.68 5.67 -15.14
C LYS A 53 26.00 6.12 -13.71
N ILE A 54 26.57 5.21 -12.94
CA ILE A 54 27.01 5.47 -11.56
C ILE A 54 28.44 6.03 -11.60
N ARG A 55 28.69 7.15 -10.91
CA ARG A 55 30.05 7.64 -10.64
C ARG A 55 30.30 7.63 -9.14
N ASN A 56 31.50 7.23 -8.74
CA ASN A 56 31.94 7.26 -7.36
C ASN A 56 33.07 8.30 -7.24
N ALA A 57 32.89 9.32 -6.39
CA ALA A 57 33.91 10.31 -6.05
C ALA A 57 34.60 9.89 -4.76
N THR A 58 35.94 9.85 -4.75
CA THR A 58 36.77 9.31 -3.67
C THR A 58 37.95 10.23 -3.36
N GLY A 59 38.52 10.13 -2.16
CA GLY A 59 39.74 10.84 -1.78
C GLY A 59 39.57 12.36 -1.70
N THR A 60 40.58 13.13 -2.16
CA THR A 60 40.57 14.60 -2.09
C THR A 60 39.40 15.24 -2.83
N ALA A 61 38.94 14.61 -3.91
CA ALA A 61 37.79 15.08 -4.67
C ALA A 61 36.50 15.00 -3.84
N ALA A 62 36.34 13.98 -2.99
CA ALA A 62 35.22 13.87 -2.06
C ALA A 62 35.33 14.83 -0.86
N SER A 63 36.54 15.27 -0.49
CA SER A 63 36.76 16.18 0.64
C SER A 63 36.53 17.65 0.34
N LEU A 64 36.51 18.06 -0.93
CA LEU A 64 36.32 19.44 -1.37
C LEU A 64 34.86 19.79 -1.66
N VAL A 65 33.97 18.82 -1.52
CA VAL A 65 32.58 18.86 -1.96
C VAL A 65 31.70 19.21 -0.76
N GLU A 66 30.81 20.20 -0.93
CA GLU A 66 29.99 20.73 0.16
C GLU A 66 28.55 20.20 0.12
N PRO A 67 27.94 19.85 1.27
CA PRO A 67 26.54 19.50 1.33
C PRO A 67 25.64 20.63 0.80
N ALA A 68 24.80 20.33 -0.18
CA ALA A 68 23.92 21.31 -0.82
C ALA A 68 22.46 21.18 -0.39
N LYS A 69 21.94 19.94 -0.27
CA LYS A 69 20.53 19.70 0.09
C LYS A 69 20.27 18.27 0.60
N LEU A 70 19.14 18.09 1.28
CA LEU A 70 18.62 16.79 1.66
C LEU A 70 17.60 16.28 0.63
N LEU A 71 17.69 15.00 0.28
CA LEU A 71 16.80 14.29 -0.64
C LEU A 71 16.07 13.16 0.10
N PRO A 72 14.88 13.42 0.65
CA PRO A 72 14.05 12.38 1.26
C PRO A 72 13.42 11.50 0.18
N ARG A 73 13.30 10.21 0.48
CA ARG A 73 12.69 9.20 -0.37
C ARG A 73 11.72 8.35 0.44
N ALA A 74 10.47 8.36 0.00
CA ALA A 74 9.39 7.57 0.57
C ALA A 74 8.61 6.89 -0.56
N PRO A 75 7.87 5.79 -0.27
CA PRO A 75 6.98 5.20 -1.26
C PRO A 75 5.87 6.20 -1.66
N ALA A 76 5.48 6.21 -2.93
CA ALA A 76 4.41 7.08 -3.41
C ALA A 76 3.04 6.69 -2.83
N LYS A 77 2.84 5.40 -2.54
CA LYS A 77 1.63 4.80 -1.98
C LYS A 77 2.01 3.81 -0.88
N ALA A 78 1.22 3.75 0.18
CA ALA A 78 1.36 2.78 1.25
C ALA A 78 -0.03 2.41 1.82
N LYS A 79 -0.16 1.20 2.37
CA LYS A 79 -1.39 0.74 3.02
C LYS A 79 -1.20 0.61 4.54
N PRO A 80 -2.27 0.76 5.35
CA PRO A 80 -2.23 0.43 6.77
C PRO A 80 -1.74 -1.02 7.00
N GLY A 81 -0.80 -1.21 7.92
CA GLY A 81 -0.19 -2.52 8.20
C GLY A 81 0.98 -2.90 7.29
N GLU A 82 1.22 -2.19 6.18
CA GLU A 82 2.52 -2.25 5.49
C GLU A 82 3.52 -1.41 6.28
N ALA A 83 4.74 -1.92 6.47
CA ALA A 83 5.85 -1.19 7.08
C ALA A 83 6.90 -0.86 6.01
N PRO A 84 6.65 0.11 5.12
CA PRO A 84 7.64 0.50 4.13
C PRO A 84 8.78 1.34 4.73
N GLU A 85 9.98 1.19 4.18
CA GLU A 85 11.15 1.98 4.58
C GLU A 85 11.10 3.39 3.98
N VAL A 86 11.42 4.40 4.80
CA VAL A 86 11.76 5.75 4.35
C VAL A 86 13.26 5.98 4.51
N SER A 87 13.85 6.66 3.54
CA SER A 87 15.29 6.93 3.52
C SER A 87 15.55 8.37 3.10
N ALA A 88 16.71 8.91 3.45
CA ALA A 88 17.14 10.21 2.94
C ALA A 88 18.59 10.12 2.46
N ALA A 89 18.93 10.95 1.49
CA ALA A 89 20.28 11.10 1.00
C ALA A 89 20.70 12.56 1.07
N LEU A 90 21.94 12.81 1.47
CA LEU A 90 22.55 14.14 1.39
C LEU A 90 23.12 14.31 0.00
N ALA A 91 22.69 15.34 -0.73
CA ALA A 91 23.22 15.70 -2.04
C ALA A 91 24.22 16.85 -1.91
N PHE A 92 25.26 16.78 -2.72
CA PHE A 92 26.35 17.72 -2.73
C PHE A 92 26.35 18.59 -4.00
N ASP A 93 27.15 19.64 -4.00
CA ASP A 93 27.24 20.65 -5.08
C ASP A 93 27.74 20.08 -6.41
N ASP A 94 28.54 19.01 -6.39
CA ASP A 94 29.02 18.28 -7.57
C ASP A 94 27.97 17.33 -8.20
N GLY A 95 26.78 17.22 -7.59
CA GLY A 95 25.70 16.32 -8.01
C GLY A 95 25.82 14.90 -7.46
N THR A 96 26.82 14.60 -6.63
CA THR A 96 26.88 13.36 -5.85
C THR A 96 25.93 13.38 -4.68
N PHE A 97 25.61 12.19 -4.16
CA PHE A 97 24.83 12.04 -2.96
C PHE A 97 25.31 10.85 -2.13
N THR A 98 25.00 10.89 -0.84
CA THR A 98 25.27 9.79 0.09
C THR A 98 23.98 9.46 0.82
N ARG A 99 23.56 8.19 0.77
CA ARG A 99 22.42 7.71 1.56
C ARG A 99 22.79 7.77 3.04
N LEU A 100 21.95 8.42 3.84
CA LEU A 100 22.10 8.50 5.27
C LEU A 100 21.51 7.25 5.92
N SER A 101 22.11 6.84 7.04
CA SER A 101 21.54 5.79 7.89
C SER A 101 20.31 6.30 8.64
N ALA A 102 19.42 5.39 9.08
CA ALA A 102 18.19 5.76 9.77
C ALA A 102 18.44 6.60 11.04
N GLY A 103 19.55 6.35 11.75
CA GLY A 103 19.90 7.10 12.96
C GLY A 103 20.44 8.51 12.73
N GLU A 104 20.79 8.87 11.49
CA GLU A 104 21.32 10.19 11.13
C GLU A 104 20.22 11.16 10.68
N VAL A 105 18.99 10.68 10.50
CA VAL A 105 17.86 11.43 9.96
C VAL A 105 16.74 11.44 10.99
N SER A 106 16.34 12.63 11.43
CA SER A 106 15.13 12.79 12.22
C SER A 106 13.93 13.03 11.30
N TRP A 107 12.92 12.20 11.45
CA TRP A 107 11.66 12.32 10.72
C TRP A 107 10.57 12.86 11.63
N ALA A 108 9.79 13.81 11.13
CA ALA A 108 8.60 14.32 11.77
C ALA A 108 7.39 14.16 10.83
N SER A 109 6.24 13.82 11.39
CA SER A 109 4.96 13.74 10.69
C SER A 109 3.99 14.72 11.33
N GLU A 110 3.27 15.48 10.50
CA GLU A 110 2.20 16.37 10.97
C GLU A 110 0.95 15.59 11.41
N ASN A 111 0.85 14.31 11.04
CA ASN A 111 -0.32 13.48 11.29
C ASN A 111 0.01 12.34 12.26
N GLN A 112 -0.83 12.15 13.28
CA GLN A 112 -0.68 11.05 14.25
C GLN A 112 -0.82 9.66 13.60
N VAL A 113 -1.53 9.58 12.47
CA VAL A 113 -1.79 8.33 11.74
C VAL A 113 -0.52 7.70 11.17
N VAL A 114 0.50 8.48 10.84
CA VAL A 114 1.77 7.95 10.33
C VAL A 114 2.90 8.42 11.21
N GLN A 115 3.61 7.46 11.77
CA GLN A 115 4.84 7.69 12.51
C GLN A 115 5.99 7.01 11.79
N VAL A 116 7.19 7.59 11.91
CA VAL A 116 8.42 6.95 11.44
C VAL A 116 9.13 6.39 12.66
N GLY A 117 9.40 5.09 12.64
CA GLY A 117 10.16 4.42 13.68
C GLY A 117 11.64 4.85 13.67
N PRO A 118 12.38 4.62 14.77
CA PRO A 118 13.82 4.90 14.84
C PRO A 118 14.65 4.09 13.82
N ASP A 119 14.08 3.01 13.30
CA ASP A 119 14.61 2.12 12.27
C ASP A 119 14.39 2.63 10.85
N GLY A 120 13.70 3.77 10.67
CA GLY A 120 13.35 4.31 9.36
C GLY A 120 12.14 3.63 8.72
N MET A 121 11.36 2.86 9.49
CA MET A 121 10.16 2.18 9.00
C MET A 121 8.90 2.98 9.29
N LEU A 122 7.97 3.00 8.35
CA LEU A 122 6.69 3.66 8.53
C LEU A 122 5.73 2.80 9.35
N GLN A 123 5.16 3.39 10.39
CA GLN A 123 4.05 2.83 11.16
C GLN A 123 2.78 3.57 10.74
N ILE A 124 1.94 2.87 9.98
CA ILE A 124 0.72 3.44 9.39
C ILE A 124 -0.50 2.91 10.13
N GLY A 125 -1.21 3.81 10.81
CA GLY A 125 -2.50 3.55 11.46
C GLY A 125 -3.62 3.33 10.44
N GLN A 126 -4.75 2.84 10.93
CA GLN A 126 -5.94 2.63 10.10
C GLN A 126 -6.50 3.97 9.60
N VAL A 127 -6.90 4.02 8.33
CA VAL A 127 -7.48 5.22 7.69
C VAL A 127 -8.73 4.82 6.95
N SER A 128 -9.81 5.60 7.08
CA SER A 128 -11.09 5.35 6.39
C SER A 128 -11.09 5.87 4.95
N ASP A 129 -10.42 7.00 4.69
CA ASP A 129 -10.33 7.62 3.37
C ASP A 129 -8.86 7.73 2.90
N SER A 130 -8.63 7.89 1.59
CA SER A 130 -7.27 8.14 1.08
C SER A 130 -6.73 9.48 1.59
N VAL A 131 -5.62 9.47 2.32
CA VAL A 131 -5.00 10.66 2.89
C VAL A 131 -3.59 10.84 2.34
N ARG A 132 -3.18 12.09 2.07
CA ARG A 132 -1.79 12.43 1.78
C ARG A 132 -1.13 12.96 3.04
N VAL A 133 -0.09 12.29 3.50
CA VAL A 133 0.67 12.69 4.68
C VAL A 133 2.01 13.28 4.26
N ARG A 134 2.37 14.38 4.90
CA ARG A 134 3.65 15.05 4.75
C ARG A 134 4.60 14.57 5.84
N LEU A 135 5.78 14.13 5.41
CA LEU A 135 6.89 13.74 6.27
C LEU A 135 8.03 14.73 6.07
N SER A 136 8.52 15.29 7.17
CA SER A 136 9.63 16.23 7.18
C SER A 136 10.88 15.51 7.68
N ALA A 137 11.88 15.37 6.81
CA ALA A 137 13.20 14.83 7.14
C ALA A 137 14.15 15.97 7.51
N THR A 138 14.89 15.82 8.60
CA THR A 138 15.95 16.75 9.01
C THR A 138 17.26 15.98 9.24
N ALA A 139 18.34 16.44 8.61
CA ALA A 139 19.67 15.88 8.80
C ALA A 139 20.76 16.91 8.45
N LYS A 140 21.85 16.92 9.22
CA LYS A 140 23.03 17.78 8.98
C LYS A 140 22.70 19.27 8.72
N GLY A 141 21.66 19.80 9.38
CA GLY A 141 21.20 21.19 9.23
C GLY A 141 20.25 21.45 8.06
N PHE A 142 19.97 20.45 7.22
CA PHE A 142 19.01 20.54 6.13
C PHE A 142 17.66 19.95 6.54
N ALA A 143 16.58 20.54 6.03
CA ALA A 143 15.23 20.03 6.14
C ALA A 143 14.61 19.87 4.75
N ALA A 144 13.88 18.78 4.53
CA ALA A 144 13.18 18.52 3.29
C ALA A 144 11.90 17.72 3.54
N GLU A 145 10.91 17.90 2.68
CA GLU A 145 9.59 17.28 2.84
C GLU A 145 9.35 16.22 1.75
N VAL A 146 8.64 15.14 2.10
CA VAL A 146 8.15 14.14 1.16
C VAL A 146 6.70 13.79 1.47
N LEU A 147 5.92 13.54 0.42
CA LEU A 147 4.52 13.18 0.53
C LEU A 147 4.33 11.68 0.32
N VAL A 148 3.55 11.06 1.19
CA VAL A 148 3.12 9.66 1.08
C VAL A 148 1.61 9.63 0.98
N ARG A 149 1.06 8.96 -0.03
CA ARG A 149 -0.37 8.67 -0.12
C ARG A 149 -0.65 7.39 0.64
N ILE A 150 -1.55 7.46 1.61
CA ILE A 150 -2.08 6.28 2.31
C ILE A 150 -3.42 5.97 1.65
N ASP A 151 -3.55 4.78 1.12
CA ASP A 151 -4.83 4.26 0.66
C ASP A 151 -5.41 3.39 1.78
N PRO A 152 -6.72 3.53 2.09
CA PRO A 152 -7.36 2.68 3.08
C PRO A 152 -7.18 1.22 2.66
N LEU A 153 -7.11 0.32 3.65
CA LEU A 153 -7.18 -1.10 3.35
C LEU A 153 -8.50 -1.32 2.60
N GLU A 154 -8.43 -2.01 1.46
CA GLU A 154 -9.63 -2.50 0.79
C GLU A 154 -10.36 -3.36 1.81
N GLU A 155 -11.50 -2.86 2.31
CA GLU A 155 -12.39 -3.66 3.12
C GLU A 155 -12.74 -4.89 2.28
N ASP A 156 -12.41 -6.07 2.80
CA ASP A 156 -12.70 -7.32 2.13
C ASP A 156 -14.18 -7.32 1.73
N GLU A 157 -14.48 -7.24 0.43
CA GLU A 157 -15.85 -7.16 -0.08
C GLU A 157 -16.71 -8.33 0.39
N THR A 158 -16.10 -9.42 0.88
CA THR A 158 -16.78 -10.58 1.46
C THR A 158 -17.29 -10.35 2.88
N THR A 159 -16.75 -9.41 3.65
CA THR A 159 -17.21 -9.11 5.03
C THR A 159 -18.58 -8.44 5.07
N HIS A 160 -18.98 -7.77 3.98
CA HIS A 160 -20.27 -7.08 3.85
C HIS A 160 -21.23 -7.73 2.85
N GLN A 161 -20.91 -8.92 2.31
CA GLN A 161 -21.92 -9.68 1.58
C GLN A 161 -23.01 -10.09 2.57
N PRO A 162 -24.29 -9.78 2.29
CA PRO A 162 -25.36 -10.21 3.17
C PRO A 162 -25.38 -11.73 3.14
N VAL A 163 -24.85 -12.37 4.19
CA VAL A 163 -24.75 -13.82 4.30
C VAL A 163 -26.16 -14.35 4.52
N PRO A 164 -26.79 -14.99 3.53
CA PRO A 164 -28.15 -15.49 3.71
C PRO A 164 -28.13 -16.56 4.80
N GLY A 165 -29.04 -16.48 5.77
CA GLY A 165 -29.04 -17.31 6.97
C GLY A 165 -28.47 -16.63 8.22
N LYS A 166 -27.83 -15.46 8.06
CA LYS A 166 -27.37 -14.57 9.15
C LYS A 166 -27.80 -13.12 8.89
N GLY A 167 -27.58 -12.25 9.87
CA GLY A 167 -27.85 -10.82 9.78
C GLY A 167 -29.35 -10.50 9.56
N PRO A 168 -29.73 -9.79 8.49
CA PRO A 168 -31.12 -9.38 8.27
C PRO A 168 -32.08 -10.54 7.98
N TRP A 169 -31.59 -11.68 7.50
CA TRP A 169 -32.41 -12.87 7.23
C TRP A 169 -31.92 -14.07 8.03
N PRO A 170 -32.16 -14.09 9.36
CA PRO A 170 -31.78 -15.22 10.18
C PRO A 170 -32.53 -16.48 9.74
N ASN A 171 -31.83 -17.62 9.70
CA ASN A 171 -32.39 -18.93 9.34
C ASN A 171 -33.03 -19.01 7.95
N ALA A 172 -32.61 -18.15 7.00
CA ALA A 172 -33.06 -18.28 5.62
C ALA A 172 -32.62 -19.63 5.02
N ALA A 173 -33.57 -20.43 4.55
CA ALA A 173 -33.33 -21.75 4.00
C ALA A 173 -32.84 -21.66 2.55
N ALA A 174 -31.76 -22.38 2.20
CA ALA A 174 -31.26 -22.42 0.83
C ALA A 174 -32.10 -23.36 -0.04
N HIS A 175 -32.47 -22.91 -1.24
CA HIS A 175 -33.25 -23.69 -2.22
C HIS A 175 -32.46 -24.04 -3.50
N GLY A 176 -31.17 -23.70 -3.55
CA GLY A 176 -30.29 -23.94 -4.70
C GLY A 176 -30.18 -22.73 -5.65
N ALA A 177 -29.17 -22.73 -6.51
CA ALA A 177 -28.88 -21.62 -7.45
C ALA A 177 -28.85 -20.21 -6.78
N ASN A 178 -28.33 -20.13 -5.55
CA ASN A 178 -28.29 -18.92 -4.71
C ASN A 178 -29.66 -18.34 -4.31
N TRP A 179 -30.74 -19.12 -4.42
CA TRP A 179 -32.05 -18.77 -3.87
C TRP A 179 -32.15 -19.16 -2.41
N PHE A 180 -32.74 -18.26 -1.63
CA PHE A 180 -32.98 -18.40 -0.21
C PHE A 180 -34.42 -18.02 0.13
N GLN A 181 -35.00 -18.73 1.10
CA GLN A 181 -36.33 -18.45 1.61
C GLN A 181 -36.22 -17.95 3.06
N SER A 182 -36.57 -16.69 3.26
CA SER A 182 -36.77 -16.12 4.59
C SER A 182 -38.21 -16.35 5.05
N GLN A 183 -38.39 -16.65 6.34
CA GLN A 183 -39.72 -16.81 6.94
C GLN A 183 -40.55 -15.53 6.92
N TRP A 184 -39.89 -14.37 6.99
CA TRP A 184 -40.55 -13.07 7.08
C TRP A 184 -40.43 -12.27 5.79
N PHE A 185 -39.27 -12.31 5.14
CA PHE A 185 -39.00 -11.46 3.97
C PHE A 185 -39.50 -12.09 2.66
N GLY A 186 -39.59 -13.42 2.60
CA GLY A 186 -39.95 -14.15 1.38
C GLY A 186 -38.74 -14.75 0.65
N SER A 187 -38.92 -15.06 -0.63
CA SER A 187 -37.89 -15.68 -1.47
C SER A 187 -37.02 -14.65 -2.17
N PHE A 188 -35.70 -14.80 -2.08
CA PHE A 188 -34.75 -13.92 -2.75
C PHE A 188 -33.50 -14.68 -3.21
N ASN A 189 -32.91 -14.19 -4.30
CA ASN A 189 -31.63 -14.66 -4.81
C ASN A 189 -30.50 -13.74 -4.34
N ALA A 190 -29.49 -14.29 -3.70
CA ALA A 190 -28.29 -13.54 -3.30
C ALA A 190 -27.28 -13.52 -4.45
N THR A 191 -26.91 -12.33 -4.91
CA THR A 191 -26.00 -12.17 -6.05
C THR A 191 -24.63 -11.65 -5.63
N LYS A 192 -23.67 -11.67 -6.57
CA LYS A 192 -22.34 -11.09 -6.35
C LYS A 192 -22.48 -9.56 -6.25
N HIS A 193 -21.72 -8.92 -5.35
CA HIS A 193 -21.72 -7.46 -5.09
C HIS A 193 -22.89 -6.93 -4.24
N ARG A 194 -23.36 -7.72 -3.25
CA ARG A 194 -24.33 -7.33 -2.22
C ARG A 194 -25.77 -7.08 -2.68
N TRP A 195 -26.05 -7.06 -3.98
CA TRP A 195 -27.42 -6.99 -4.49
C TRP A 195 -28.17 -8.29 -4.28
N ILE A 196 -29.47 -8.19 -4.02
CA ILE A 196 -30.40 -9.31 -4.00
C ILE A 196 -31.46 -9.13 -5.07
N TYR A 197 -31.99 -10.24 -5.55
CA TYR A 197 -33.19 -10.25 -6.38
C TYR A 197 -34.33 -10.92 -5.61
N HIS A 198 -35.27 -10.12 -5.12
CA HIS A 198 -36.46 -10.62 -4.43
C HIS A 198 -37.55 -11.01 -5.43
N ASP A 199 -38.21 -12.16 -5.26
CA ASP A 199 -39.17 -12.69 -6.24
C ASP A 199 -40.33 -11.72 -6.53
N GLY A 200 -40.79 -11.03 -5.49
CA GLY A 200 -41.87 -10.04 -5.56
C GLY A 200 -41.41 -8.60 -5.82
N LEU A 201 -40.29 -8.22 -5.21
CA LEU A 201 -39.82 -6.82 -5.16
C LEU A 201 -38.72 -6.53 -6.19
N GLY A 202 -38.17 -7.53 -6.88
CA GLY A 202 -37.11 -7.35 -7.88
C GLY A 202 -35.75 -7.03 -7.26
N TRP A 203 -34.95 -6.26 -7.99
CA TRP A 203 -33.59 -5.89 -7.59
C TRP A 203 -33.57 -4.91 -6.44
N LEU A 204 -32.94 -5.32 -5.33
CA LEU A 204 -32.80 -4.52 -4.12
C LEU A 204 -31.36 -4.56 -3.65
N TYR A 205 -30.92 -3.45 -3.07
CA TYR A 205 -29.65 -3.40 -2.35
C TYR A 205 -29.92 -3.28 -0.84
N PRO A 206 -29.65 -4.33 -0.05
CA PRO A 206 -29.87 -4.35 1.38
C PRO A 206 -28.77 -3.60 2.14
N SER A 207 -29.16 -2.91 3.21
CA SER A 207 -28.29 -2.26 4.18
C SER A 207 -28.88 -2.47 5.58
N GLY A 208 -28.26 -3.32 6.39
CA GLY A 208 -28.74 -3.61 7.73
C GLY A 208 -28.24 -4.95 8.23
N ASP A 209 -27.88 -4.99 9.52
CA ASP A 209 -27.25 -6.16 10.14
C ASP A 209 -28.23 -7.02 10.94
N THR A 210 -29.45 -6.53 11.16
CA THR A 210 -30.45 -7.21 11.99
C THR A 210 -31.81 -7.30 11.27
N PRO A 211 -32.63 -8.32 11.59
CA PRO A 211 -33.98 -8.42 11.03
C PRO A 211 -34.91 -7.29 11.48
N ASP A 212 -34.51 -6.57 12.53
CA ASP A 212 -35.30 -5.50 13.14
C ASP A 212 -35.00 -4.11 12.53
N ASN A 213 -33.95 -4.02 11.70
CA ASN A 213 -33.54 -2.80 11.02
C ASN A 213 -32.95 -3.10 9.65
N LEU A 214 -33.82 -3.17 8.63
CA LEU A 214 -33.41 -3.43 7.24
C LEU A 214 -33.77 -2.25 6.35
N TRP A 215 -32.74 -1.60 5.79
CA TRP A 215 -32.89 -0.67 4.68
C TRP A 215 -32.71 -1.40 3.36
N LEU A 216 -33.53 -1.05 2.37
CA LEU A 216 -33.54 -1.61 1.03
C LEU A 216 -33.54 -0.45 0.05
N TRP A 217 -32.52 -0.38 -0.80
CA TRP A 217 -32.53 0.55 -1.91
C TRP A 217 -33.16 -0.09 -3.13
N ASP A 218 -34.22 0.56 -3.62
CA ASP A 218 -34.86 0.28 -4.90
C ASP A 218 -34.62 1.47 -5.86
N ARG A 219 -34.49 1.19 -7.16
CA ARG A 219 -34.19 2.22 -8.17
C ARG A 219 -35.29 3.27 -8.33
N LYS A 220 -36.57 2.89 -8.18
CA LYS A 220 -37.73 3.78 -8.37
C LYS A 220 -38.21 4.36 -7.04
N GLN A 221 -38.19 3.53 -5.99
CA GLN A 221 -38.69 3.87 -4.66
C GLN A 221 -37.63 4.47 -3.71
N ASN A 222 -36.36 4.44 -4.11
CA ASN A 222 -35.21 4.85 -3.30
C ASN A 222 -35.07 4.02 -2.01
N TRP A 223 -34.64 4.64 -0.91
CA TRP A 223 -34.46 3.96 0.37
C TRP A 223 -35.81 3.63 1.01
N LEU A 224 -36.03 2.34 1.23
CA LEU A 224 -37.16 1.76 1.93
C LEU A 224 -36.67 1.13 3.23
N TRP A 225 -37.30 1.43 4.35
CA TRP A 225 -37.04 0.78 5.62
C TRP A 225 -38.13 -0.23 5.95
N THR A 226 -37.73 -1.36 6.52
CA THR A 226 -38.64 -2.37 7.02
C THR A 226 -38.00 -3.15 8.16
N ASN A 227 -38.82 -3.91 8.87
CA ASN A 227 -38.36 -4.91 9.80
C ASN A 227 -39.25 -6.15 9.75
N ARG A 228 -38.83 -7.21 10.44
CA ARG A 228 -39.55 -8.48 10.51
C ARG A 228 -40.97 -8.39 11.08
N GLN A 229 -41.26 -7.42 11.94
CA GLN A 229 -42.56 -7.27 12.60
C GLN A 229 -43.58 -6.51 11.75
N ILE A 230 -43.11 -5.57 10.92
CA ILE A 230 -44.00 -4.67 10.14
C ILE A 230 -44.10 -5.05 8.67
N TYR A 231 -43.15 -5.82 8.13
CA TYR A 231 -43.22 -6.29 6.74
C TYR A 231 -44.55 -7.03 6.50
N PRO A 232 -45.30 -6.72 5.42
CA PRO A 232 -44.89 -6.04 4.20
C PRO A 232 -45.08 -4.51 4.14
N GLN A 233 -45.19 -3.82 5.29
CA GLN A 233 -45.14 -2.36 5.34
C GLN A 233 -43.69 -1.87 5.18
N LEU A 234 -43.52 -0.86 4.33
CA LEU A 234 -42.23 -0.29 3.94
C LEU A 234 -42.28 1.22 4.15
N PHE A 235 -41.32 1.79 4.87
CA PHE A 235 -41.20 3.22 5.02
C PHE A 235 -40.29 3.80 3.94
N ARG A 236 -40.83 4.66 3.06
CA ARG A 236 -40.10 5.33 1.99
C ARG A 236 -39.47 6.62 2.48
N HIS A 237 -38.15 6.68 2.44
CA HIS A 237 -37.39 7.81 2.97
C HIS A 237 -37.52 9.09 2.12
N ARG A 238 -37.67 8.98 0.80
CA ARG A 238 -37.68 10.16 -0.10
C ARG A 238 -38.76 11.18 0.27
N ASP A 239 -39.95 10.72 0.62
CA ASP A 239 -41.12 11.53 0.93
C ASP A 239 -41.71 11.22 2.32
N GLN A 240 -40.96 10.48 3.14
CA GLN A 240 -41.31 10.11 4.52
C GLN A 240 -42.68 9.43 4.62
N THR A 241 -43.01 8.59 3.63
CA THR A 241 -44.32 7.96 3.52
C THR A 241 -44.28 6.47 3.79
N TRP A 242 -45.38 5.92 4.28
CA TRP A 242 -45.54 4.48 4.39
C TRP A 242 -46.14 3.92 3.10
N LEU A 243 -45.59 2.80 2.67
CA LEU A 243 -46.07 1.98 1.59
C LEU A 243 -46.45 0.60 2.14
N TYR A 244 -47.53 0.03 1.65
CA TYR A 244 -47.85 -1.38 1.89
C TYR A 244 -47.63 -2.17 0.61
N TYR A 245 -46.66 -3.08 0.62
CA TYR A 245 -46.43 -3.98 -0.50
C TYR A 245 -47.51 -5.06 -0.52
N MET A 246 -48.34 -5.05 -1.56
CA MET A 246 -49.48 -5.95 -1.64
C MET A 246 -49.07 -7.29 -2.25
N VAL A 247 -48.84 -7.29 -3.55
CA VAL A 247 -48.50 -8.47 -4.34
C VAL A 247 -47.91 -8.02 -5.67
N LYS A 248 -47.25 -8.95 -6.35
CA LYS A 248 -46.86 -8.82 -7.75
C LYS A 248 -47.98 -9.34 -8.64
N VAL A 249 -48.47 -8.52 -9.59
CA VAL A 249 -49.47 -8.94 -10.59
C VAL A 249 -48.88 -8.70 -11.98
N LYS A 250 -48.83 -9.73 -12.83
CA LYS A 250 -48.35 -9.65 -14.23
C LYS A 250 -47.00 -8.89 -14.37
N SER A 251 -46.03 -9.22 -13.51
CA SER A 251 -44.69 -8.60 -13.45
C SER A 251 -44.64 -7.15 -12.96
N GLN A 252 -45.76 -6.59 -12.52
CA GLN A 252 -45.80 -5.27 -11.90
C GLN A 252 -45.86 -5.38 -10.37
N ARG A 253 -45.14 -4.48 -9.70
CA ARG A 253 -45.15 -4.35 -8.24
C ARG A 253 -46.26 -3.37 -7.86
N ILE A 254 -47.10 -3.74 -6.89
CA ILE A 254 -48.20 -2.90 -6.42
C ILE A 254 -47.94 -2.48 -4.98
N PHE A 255 -47.93 -1.17 -4.76
CA PHE A 255 -47.79 -0.56 -3.45
C PHE A 255 -49.01 0.29 -3.14
N PHE A 256 -49.54 0.20 -1.92
CA PHE A 256 -50.52 1.16 -1.44
C PHE A 256 -49.80 2.28 -0.68
N ASN A 257 -49.98 3.53 -1.11
CA ASN A 257 -49.36 4.70 -0.49
C ASN A 257 -50.31 5.31 0.54
N TYR A 258 -49.88 5.36 1.80
CA TYR A 258 -50.69 5.87 2.92
C TYR A 258 -50.86 7.39 2.93
N ALA A 259 -49.96 8.17 2.33
CA ALA A 259 -50.14 9.63 2.24
C ALA A 259 -51.19 10.03 1.20
N THR A 260 -51.25 9.31 0.07
CA THR A 260 -52.20 9.63 -1.01
C THR A 260 -53.47 8.78 -0.98
N ASN A 261 -53.49 7.69 -0.20
CA ASN A 261 -54.52 6.65 -0.22
C ASN A 261 -54.76 6.07 -1.64
N GLN A 262 -53.69 5.92 -2.41
CA GLN A 262 -53.73 5.42 -3.80
C GLN A 262 -52.79 4.25 -4.02
N LEU A 263 -53.06 3.48 -5.09
CA LEU A 263 -52.18 2.41 -5.55
C LEU A 263 -51.12 2.96 -6.50
N GLU A 264 -49.86 2.64 -6.22
CA GLU A 264 -48.71 2.88 -7.09
C GLU A 264 -48.35 1.57 -7.82
N PHE A 265 -48.17 1.66 -9.14
CA PHE A 265 -47.83 0.54 -10.00
C PHE A 265 -46.43 0.72 -10.57
N GLU A 266 -45.62 -0.33 -10.54
CA GLU A 266 -44.25 -0.31 -11.07
C GLU A 266 -43.86 -1.49 -11.94
#